data_AF-A0A2K8SNC8-F1
#
_entry.id   AF-A0A2K8SNC8-F1
#
_cell.length_a   1.000
_cell.length_b   1.000
_cell.length_c   1.000
_cell.angle_alpha   90.00
_cell.angle_beta   90.00
_cell.angle_gamma   90.00
#
_symmetry.space_group_name_H-M   'P 1'
#
loop_
_entity.id
_entity.type
_entity.pdbx_description
1 polymer ?
#
loop_
_entity_poly.entity_id
_entity_poly.type
_entity_poly.pdbx_seq_one_letter_code
_entity_poly.pdbx_strand_id
1 'polypeptide(L)'
;MPYEKLEITTPAPVLSWANHSLGPEETKMAKNVASLPFVFKHVALMPDVHLGKGALVGSVIATKEAIIPAAVGVDIGCGMSAIKTSFTAEQLEGKLKKIRLDIEAAIPTGFNENKDIEKSVSNWQHWDDFKDLHRGVQDLQSKAMKQMGSLGGGNHFIEVCLDTENQVWLMLHSGSRNIGNKLAQCHIHTARELAKMAGNKLPDPDLAHFVAGTPEFKAYWHDLQWSQNYARVNRDVMMARFKHIVEKHLAGGKATKPLLQVNCHHNYAEKEVHFDEDVYVTRKGAVRAQTEDYGIIPGSMGAKSFIVKGKGNAHSFCSCSHGAGRLMSRNKAKNVYTLDDLIEQTNGVECRKDEGVLDEIPGAYKPIEEVMRNQADLVEVVATLKQVLCVKG
;
A
#
# COMPACT_ATOMS: atom_id res chain seq x y z
N MET A 1 -2.61 -27.55 5.34
CA MET A 1 -3.56 -26.42 5.41
C MET A 1 -2.81 -25.19 4.92
N PRO A 2 -3.44 -24.30 4.15
CA PRO A 2 -2.74 -23.16 3.55
C PRO A 2 -2.27 -22.11 4.59
N TYR A 3 -2.85 -22.13 5.79
CA TYR A 3 -2.39 -21.38 6.96
C TYR A 3 -2.14 -22.30 8.15
N GLU A 4 -1.37 -21.81 9.10
CA GLU A 4 -1.15 -22.42 10.42
C GLU A 4 -1.71 -21.53 11.53
N LYS A 5 -2.12 -22.15 12.64
CA LYS A 5 -2.44 -21.44 13.87
C LYS A 5 -1.15 -21.36 14.69
N LEU A 6 -0.65 -20.16 14.96
CA LEU A 6 0.57 -20.00 15.74
C LEU A 6 0.37 -20.44 17.20
N GLU A 7 1.38 -21.08 17.77
CA GLU A 7 1.40 -21.52 19.17
C GLU A 7 1.71 -20.35 20.13
N ILE A 8 0.87 -19.31 20.09
CA ILE A 8 0.96 -18.15 20.97
C ILE A 8 -0.25 -18.14 21.90
N THR A 9 -0.01 -18.10 23.21
CA THR A 9 -1.08 -18.04 24.21
C THR A 9 -1.69 -16.63 24.26
N THR A 10 -2.83 -16.45 23.58
CA THR A 10 -3.64 -15.22 23.55
C THR A 10 -5.13 -15.53 23.56
N PRO A 11 -6.00 -14.61 24.03
CA PRO A 11 -7.45 -14.71 23.93
C PRO A 11 -7.95 -14.98 22.51
N ALA A 12 -7.50 -14.19 21.53
CA ALA A 12 -7.77 -14.43 20.12
C ALA A 12 -6.61 -15.22 19.48
N PRO A 13 -6.84 -16.28 18.70
CA PRO A 13 -5.79 -16.97 17.97
C PRO A 13 -5.16 -16.09 16.88
N VAL A 14 -3.94 -16.44 16.47
CA VAL A 14 -3.24 -15.85 15.32
C VAL A 14 -3.14 -16.90 14.22
N LEU A 15 -3.69 -16.59 13.05
CA LEU A 15 -3.61 -17.43 11.85
C LEU A 15 -2.54 -16.86 10.93
N SER A 16 -1.62 -17.69 10.44
CA SER A 16 -0.47 -17.27 9.65
C SER A 16 -0.41 -18.00 8.32
N TRP A 17 -0.31 -17.23 7.23
CA TRP A 17 0.11 -17.68 5.91
C TRP A 17 1.61 -17.43 5.67
N ALA A 18 2.30 -16.85 6.64
CA ALA A 18 3.75 -16.76 6.63
C ALA A 18 4.29 -18.16 6.98
N ASN A 19 4.69 -18.92 5.95
CA ASN A 19 5.25 -20.27 6.05
C ASN A 19 6.68 -20.27 6.66
N HIS A 20 6.91 -19.41 7.66
CA HIS A 20 8.15 -19.26 8.42
C HIS A 20 7.82 -18.80 9.84
N SER A 21 8.66 -19.18 10.79
CA SER A 21 8.51 -18.73 12.18
C SER A 21 8.71 -17.22 12.30
N LEU A 22 7.88 -16.57 13.11
CA LEU A 22 8.04 -15.17 13.47
C LEU A 22 9.27 -14.97 14.37
N GLY A 23 9.98 -13.86 14.18
CA GLY A 23 11.03 -13.44 15.10
C GLY A 23 10.47 -13.06 16.49
N PRO A 24 11.33 -12.84 17.51
CA PRO A 24 10.88 -12.52 18.86
C PRO A 24 10.02 -11.24 18.95
N GLU A 25 10.45 -10.16 18.29
CA GLU A 25 9.70 -8.89 18.27
C GLU A 25 8.40 -9.00 17.48
N GLU A 26 8.38 -9.80 16.41
CA GLU A 26 7.19 -10.04 15.61
C GLU A 26 6.15 -10.85 16.39
N THR A 27 6.61 -11.91 17.07
CA THR A 27 5.81 -12.73 17.99
C THR A 27 5.21 -11.88 19.10
N LYS A 28 6.01 -11.01 19.72
CA LYS A 28 5.56 -10.08 20.76
C LYS A 28 4.49 -9.12 20.24
N MET A 29 4.67 -8.53 19.06
CA MET A 29 3.71 -7.63 18.45
C MET A 29 2.39 -8.34 18.10
N ALA A 30 2.47 -9.54 17.50
CA ALA A 30 1.30 -10.38 17.23
C ALA A 30 0.54 -10.72 18.52
N LYS A 31 1.28 -11.10 19.58
CA LYS A 31 0.71 -11.40 20.91
C LYS A 31 -0.01 -10.19 21.49
N ASN A 32 0.61 -9.01 21.43
CA ASN A 32 0.04 -7.78 21.98
C ASN A 32 -1.29 -7.43 21.30
N VAL A 33 -1.35 -7.48 19.96
CA VAL A 33 -2.58 -7.21 19.20
C VAL A 33 -3.64 -8.26 19.49
N ALA A 34 -3.31 -9.54 19.41
CA ALA A 34 -4.25 -10.65 19.63
C ALA A 34 -4.75 -10.77 21.08
N SER A 35 -4.14 -10.03 22.02
CA SER A 35 -4.59 -9.92 23.41
C SER A 35 -5.59 -8.80 23.67
N LEU A 36 -5.88 -7.96 22.68
CA LEU A 36 -6.86 -6.89 22.83
C LEU A 36 -8.28 -7.48 22.93
N PRO A 37 -9.09 -7.01 23.89
CA PRO A 37 -10.39 -7.65 24.23
C PRO A 37 -11.45 -7.48 23.13
N PHE A 38 -11.24 -6.55 22.21
CA PHE A 38 -12.15 -6.23 21.11
C PHE A 38 -11.71 -6.83 19.76
N VAL A 39 -10.64 -7.63 19.72
CA VAL A 39 -10.28 -8.37 18.49
C VAL A 39 -11.36 -9.39 18.18
N PHE A 40 -11.84 -9.36 16.95
CA PHE A 40 -12.91 -10.22 16.49
C PHE A 40 -12.34 -11.53 15.92
N LYS A 41 -12.70 -12.66 16.55
CA LYS A 41 -12.33 -14.04 16.19
C LYS A 41 -10.83 -14.35 16.20
N HIS A 42 -9.99 -13.66 15.44
CA HIS A 42 -8.56 -13.94 15.26
C HIS A 42 -7.82 -12.76 14.60
N VAL A 43 -6.49 -12.81 14.64
CA VAL A 43 -5.62 -11.96 13.81
C VAL A 43 -5.11 -12.80 12.63
N ALA A 44 -5.17 -12.28 11.41
CA ALA A 44 -4.62 -12.95 10.23
C ALA A 44 -3.33 -12.29 9.76
N LEU A 45 -2.28 -13.10 9.54
CA LEU A 45 -0.98 -12.67 9.03
C LEU A 45 -0.78 -13.22 7.62
N MET A 46 -0.53 -12.31 6.68
CA MET A 46 -0.29 -12.59 5.28
C MET A 46 1.14 -13.12 5.07
N PRO A 47 1.46 -13.78 3.93
CA PRO A 47 2.78 -14.38 3.72
C PRO A 47 3.97 -13.41 3.78
N ASP A 48 3.72 -12.14 3.49
CA ASP A 48 4.68 -11.04 3.46
C ASP A 48 4.86 -10.36 4.83
N VAL A 49 4.36 -10.98 5.91
CA VAL A 49 4.43 -10.43 7.26
C VAL A 49 5.87 -10.06 7.65
N HIS A 50 6.01 -8.91 8.31
CA HIS A 50 7.25 -8.45 8.90
C HIS A 50 7.00 -7.38 9.96
N LEU A 51 8.03 -7.09 10.76
CA LEU A 51 8.00 -6.07 11.79
C LEU A 51 7.51 -4.70 11.26
N GLY A 52 6.53 -4.13 11.96
CA GLY A 52 5.97 -2.82 11.69
C GLY A 52 6.04 -1.89 12.90
N LYS A 53 5.09 -0.95 12.99
CA LYS A 53 4.89 -0.05 14.13
C LYS A 53 3.42 -0.05 14.56
N GLY A 54 3.11 -0.34 15.82
CA GLY A 54 1.74 -0.55 16.29
C GLY A 54 1.15 -1.90 15.91
N ALA A 55 1.19 -2.26 14.63
CA ALA A 55 0.90 -3.60 14.14
C ALA A 55 1.95 -4.05 13.11
N LEU A 56 2.05 -5.37 12.92
CA LEU A 56 2.87 -5.99 11.88
C LEU A 56 2.40 -5.53 10.50
N VAL A 57 3.34 -5.31 9.59
CA VAL A 57 2.99 -5.19 8.17
C VAL A 57 2.66 -6.59 7.67
N GLY A 58 1.67 -6.73 6.79
CA GLY A 58 1.08 -8.03 6.44
C GLY A 58 0.03 -8.51 7.44
N SER A 59 -0.55 -7.63 8.27
CA SER A 59 -1.59 -8.03 9.23
C SER A 59 -2.98 -7.53 8.83
N VAL A 60 -3.97 -8.36 9.13
CA VAL A 60 -5.41 -8.06 9.02
C VAL A 60 -6.03 -8.27 10.39
N ILE A 61 -6.60 -7.18 10.92
CA ILE A 61 -7.12 -7.12 12.28
C ILE A 61 -8.58 -6.67 12.18
N ALA A 62 -9.50 -7.58 12.47
CA ALA A 62 -10.91 -7.25 12.63
C ALA A 62 -11.20 -6.92 14.10
N THR A 63 -11.93 -5.84 14.36
CA THR A 63 -12.28 -5.39 15.71
C THR A 63 -13.77 -5.10 15.85
N LYS A 64 -14.27 -5.29 17.07
CA LYS A 64 -15.61 -4.90 17.51
C LYS A 64 -15.56 -3.55 18.20
N GLU A 65 -16.36 -2.60 17.70
CA GLU A 65 -16.59 -1.30 18.35
C GLU A 65 -15.31 -0.51 18.70
N ALA A 66 -14.18 -0.79 18.05
CA ALA A 66 -12.92 -0.14 18.34
C ALA A 66 -12.06 -0.04 17.07
N ILE A 67 -11.19 0.96 17.01
CA ILE A 67 -10.22 1.11 15.93
C ILE A 67 -8.89 1.60 16.48
N ILE A 68 -7.78 1.07 15.96
CA ILE A 68 -6.42 1.35 16.44
C ILE A 68 -5.69 2.18 15.37
N PRO A 69 -5.54 3.51 15.53
CA PRO A 69 -4.97 4.35 14.48
C PRO A 69 -3.57 3.93 14.02
N ALA A 70 -2.70 3.51 14.95
CA ALA A 70 -1.35 3.08 14.60
C ALA A 70 -1.31 1.71 13.88
N ALA A 71 -2.37 0.91 14.00
CA ALA A 71 -2.49 -0.35 13.29
C ALA A 71 -2.81 -0.14 11.80
N VAL A 72 -3.44 0.97 11.40
CA VAL A 72 -3.59 1.32 9.96
C VAL A 72 -2.25 1.75 9.36
N GLY A 73 -1.46 2.48 10.14
CA GLY A 73 -0.17 3.04 9.71
C GLY A 73 -0.25 4.51 9.31
N VAL A 74 0.91 5.08 9.01
CA VAL A 74 1.09 6.53 8.80
C VAL A 74 1.04 6.96 7.34
N ASP A 75 0.85 6.02 6.42
CA ASP A 75 0.55 6.33 5.01
C ASP A 75 -0.83 5.75 4.71
N ILE A 76 -1.85 6.44 5.18
CA ILE A 76 -3.25 6.03 5.06
C ILE A 76 -3.60 5.96 3.57
N GLY A 77 -4.28 4.90 3.15
CA GLY A 77 -4.65 4.69 1.77
C GLY A 77 -3.48 4.40 0.83
N CYS A 78 -2.26 4.17 1.34
CA CYS A 78 -1.16 3.61 0.53
C CYS A 78 -1.69 2.40 -0.25
N GLY A 79 -1.39 2.38 -1.54
CA GLY A 79 -2.11 1.56 -2.50
C GLY A 79 -1.44 1.50 -3.86
N MET A 80 -1.94 0.57 -4.67
CA MET A 80 -1.47 0.32 -6.02
C MET A 80 -2.57 0.69 -7.02
N SER A 81 -2.17 1.12 -8.21
CA SER A 81 -3.04 1.25 -9.37
C SER A 81 -2.38 0.64 -10.60
N ALA A 82 -3.13 -0.12 -11.38
CA ALA A 82 -2.64 -0.75 -12.60
C ALA A 82 -3.69 -0.70 -13.72
N ILE A 83 -3.24 -0.51 -14.96
CA ILE A 83 -4.08 -0.62 -16.15
C ILE A 83 -3.45 -1.56 -17.18
N LYS A 84 -4.25 -2.47 -17.75
CA LYS A 84 -3.87 -3.22 -18.96
C LYS A 84 -4.19 -2.35 -20.16
N THR A 85 -3.20 -2.03 -20.97
CA THR A 85 -3.39 -1.23 -22.19
C THR A 85 -3.69 -2.14 -23.39
N SER A 86 -3.99 -1.56 -24.55
CA SER A 86 -4.07 -2.28 -25.83
C SER A 86 -2.72 -2.33 -26.57
N PHE A 87 -1.63 -1.85 -25.96
CA PHE A 87 -0.32 -1.79 -26.58
C PHE A 87 0.50 -3.05 -26.31
N THR A 88 1.44 -3.34 -27.21
CA THR A 88 2.34 -4.49 -27.10
C THR A 88 3.80 -4.05 -26.89
N ALA A 89 4.64 -4.99 -26.44
CA ALA A 89 6.05 -4.77 -26.15
C ALA A 89 6.83 -4.15 -27.32
N GLU A 90 6.56 -4.58 -28.55
CA GLU A 90 7.23 -4.08 -29.77
C GLU A 90 7.07 -2.56 -29.92
N GLN A 91 5.91 -2.01 -29.52
CA GLN A 91 5.66 -0.58 -29.63
C GLN A 91 6.55 0.26 -28.71
N LEU A 92 7.10 -0.33 -27.64
CA LEU A 92 8.00 0.34 -26.68
C LEU A 92 9.46 0.42 -27.14
N GLU A 93 9.84 -0.32 -28.19
CA GLU A 93 11.22 -0.43 -28.64
C GLU A 93 11.84 0.94 -28.92
N GLY A 94 13.02 1.21 -28.34
CA GLY A 94 13.73 2.48 -28.45
C GLY A 94 13.09 3.68 -27.74
N LYS A 95 11.96 3.52 -27.03
CA LYS A 95 11.20 4.64 -26.44
C LYS A 95 11.26 4.72 -24.91
N LEU A 96 11.65 3.64 -24.22
CA LEU A 96 11.61 3.53 -22.76
C LEU A 96 12.30 4.71 -22.05
N LYS A 97 13.52 5.08 -22.45
CA LYS A 97 14.24 6.23 -21.86
C LYS A 97 13.48 7.54 -21.98
N LYS A 98 12.87 7.80 -23.14
CA LYS A 98 12.11 9.03 -23.37
C LYS A 98 10.80 9.03 -22.57
N ILE A 99 10.12 7.89 -22.51
CA ILE A 99 8.94 7.70 -21.66
C ILE A 99 9.31 7.97 -20.18
N ARG A 100 10.43 7.42 -19.71
CA ARG A 100 10.90 7.62 -18.32
C ARG A 100 11.12 9.10 -18.01
N LEU A 101 11.85 9.80 -18.87
CA LEU A 101 12.13 11.23 -18.69
C LEU A 101 10.85 12.08 -18.72
N ASP A 102 9.90 11.77 -19.60
CA ASP A 102 8.61 12.47 -19.65
C ASP A 102 7.77 12.20 -18.39
N ILE A 103 7.81 10.98 -17.82
CA ILE A 103 7.17 10.65 -16.54
C ILE A 103 7.80 11.47 -15.41
N GLU A 104 9.12 11.45 -15.29
CA GLU A 104 9.86 12.19 -14.25
C GLU A 104 9.64 13.72 -14.34
N ALA A 105 9.44 14.24 -15.55
CA ALA A 105 9.12 15.65 -15.76
C ALA A 105 7.67 16.01 -15.38
N ALA A 106 6.71 15.10 -15.60
CA ALA A 106 5.29 15.36 -15.43
C ALA A 106 4.73 14.96 -14.05
N ILE A 107 5.36 14.00 -13.36
CA ILE A 107 4.90 13.48 -12.07
C ILE A 107 5.98 13.74 -11.02
N PRO A 108 5.76 14.72 -10.11
CA PRO A 108 6.72 15.02 -9.06
C PRO A 108 6.98 13.82 -8.15
N THR A 109 8.25 13.62 -7.79
CA THR A 109 8.70 12.51 -6.95
C THR A 109 9.33 13.01 -5.64
N GLY A 110 9.45 12.12 -4.65
CA GLY A 110 10.04 12.44 -3.35
C GLY A 110 9.25 13.48 -2.56
N PHE A 111 9.94 14.55 -2.16
CA PHE A 111 9.34 15.68 -1.42
C PHE A 111 8.80 16.79 -2.33
N ASN A 112 8.96 16.66 -3.65
CA ASN A 112 8.47 17.65 -4.61
C ASN A 112 6.94 17.63 -4.71
N GLU A 113 6.39 18.74 -5.18
CA GLU A 113 4.97 18.96 -5.41
C GLU A 113 4.73 19.58 -6.80
N ASN A 114 3.49 19.57 -7.26
CA ASN A 114 3.13 20.20 -8.53
C ASN A 114 3.27 21.71 -8.45
N LYS A 115 3.81 22.33 -9.51
CA LYS A 115 3.92 23.79 -9.62
C LYS A 115 2.55 24.45 -9.71
N ASP A 116 1.66 23.84 -10.50
CA ASP A 116 0.30 24.30 -10.75
C ASP A 116 -0.72 23.22 -10.32
N ILE A 117 -1.89 23.67 -9.88
CA ILE A 117 -3.01 22.79 -9.52
C ILE A 117 -3.90 22.62 -10.76
N GLU A 118 -3.98 21.41 -11.28
CA GLU A 118 -4.83 21.09 -12.43
C GLU A 118 -6.32 20.99 -12.05
N LYS A 119 -7.20 21.12 -13.05
CA LYS A 119 -8.67 21.13 -12.83
C LYS A 119 -9.20 19.85 -12.21
N SER A 120 -8.65 18.69 -12.58
CA SER A 120 -8.99 17.38 -11.98
C SER A 120 -8.74 17.35 -10.48
N VAL A 121 -7.71 18.06 -10.01
CA VAL A 121 -7.41 18.21 -8.59
C VAL A 121 -8.31 19.25 -7.95
N SER A 122 -8.44 20.45 -8.52
CA SER A 122 -9.25 21.53 -7.92
C SER A 122 -10.73 21.20 -7.84
N ASN A 123 -11.25 20.40 -8.77
CA ASN A 123 -12.67 20.03 -8.84
C ASN A 123 -13.01 18.81 -7.96
N TRP A 124 -12.04 18.26 -7.23
CA TRP A 124 -12.31 17.13 -6.34
C TRP A 124 -13.18 17.60 -5.16
N GLN A 125 -14.40 17.07 -5.08
CA GLN A 125 -15.45 17.62 -4.21
C GLN A 125 -15.13 17.52 -2.71
N HIS A 126 -14.29 16.57 -2.30
CA HIS A 126 -13.90 16.40 -0.89
C HIS A 126 -13.00 17.52 -0.35
N TRP A 127 -12.62 18.51 -1.17
CA TRP A 127 -11.99 19.72 -0.63
C TRP A 127 -12.94 20.53 0.27
N ASP A 128 -14.26 20.44 0.06
CA ASP A 128 -15.25 21.12 0.89
C ASP A 128 -15.28 20.59 2.33
N ASP A 129 -14.93 19.31 2.51
CA ASP A 129 -14.83 18.61 3.79
C ASP A 129 -13.50 18.91 4.51
N PHE A 130 -12.54 19.59 3.86
CA PHE A 130 -11.20 19.81 4.43
C PHE A 130 -11.25 20.61 5.74
N LYS A 131 -12.18 21.57 5.83
CA LYS A 131 -12.40 22.41 7.02
C LYS A 131 -12.81 21.60 8.26
N ASP A 132 -13.36 20.41 8.05
CA ASP A 132 -13.86 19.51 9.10
C ASP A 132 -12.81 18.46 9.52
N LEU A 133 -11.65 18.43 8.85
CA LEU A 133 -10.51 17.60 9.24
C LEU A 133 -9.88 18.05 10.56
N HIS A 134 -9.08 17.18 11.18
CA HIS A 134 -8.37 17.49 12.42
C HIS A 134 -7.69 18.86 12.40
N ARG A 135 -7.90 19.66 13.46
CA ARG A 135 -7.38 21.05 13.59
C ARG A 135 -5.88 21.20 13.31
N GLY A 136 -5.10 20.16 13.56
CA GLY A 136 -3.65 20.12 13.35
C GLY A 136 -3.19 20.03 11.89
N VAL A 137 -4.10 20.00 10.92
CA VAL A 137 -3.76 19.96 9.47
C VAL A 137 -4.40 21.08 8.65
N GLN A 138 -5.08 22.03 9.29
CA GLN A 138 -5.86 23.06 8.60
C GLN A 138 -4.99 23.98 7.72
N ASP A 139 -3.71 24.17 8.08
CA ASP A 139 -2.71 24.90 7.30
C ASP A 139 -2.15 24.12 6.08
N LEU A 140 -2.51 22.85 5.94
CA LEU A 140 -1.95 21.97 4.91
C LEU A 140 -2.79 21.88 3.63
N GLN A 141 -3.94 22.55 3.53
CA GLN A 141 -4.84 22.41 2.35
C GLN A 141 -4.13 22.72 1.03
N SER A 142 -3.49 23.90 0.95
CA SER A 142 -2.76 24.32 -0.25
C SER A 142 -1.65 23.33 -0.64
N LYS A 143 -0.92 22.83 0.36
CA LYS A 143 0.11 21.80 0.16
C LYS A 143 -0.49 20.47 -0.31
N ALA A 144 -1.61 20.04 0.28
CA ALA A 144 -2.30 18.81 -0.11
C ALA A 144 -2.80 18.89 -1.56
N MET A 145 -3.32 20.05 -1.99
CA MET A 145 -3.72 20.28 -3.38
C MET A 145 -2.52 20.17 -4.33
N LYS A 146 -1.39 20.82 -4.00
CA LYS A 146 -0.16 20.72 -4.82
C LYS A 146 0.45 19.32 -4.82
N GLN A 147 0.29 18.55 -3.75
CA GLN A 147 0.81 17.18 -3.67
C GLN A 147 -0.08 16.14 -4.35
N MET A 148 -1.36 16.44 -4.63
CA MET A 148 -2.21 15.51 -5.36
C MET A 148 -1.71 15.35 -6.80
N GLY A 149 -1.59 14.12 -7.27
CA GLY A 149 -0.92 13.79 -8.53
C GLY A 149 0.60 13.63 -8.41
N SER A 150 1.16 13.49 -7.20
CA SER A 150 2.61 13.26 -6.99
C SER A 150 2.90 11.89 -6.39
N LEU A 151 4.06 11.34 -6.74
CA LEU A 151 4.43 9.97 -6.39
C LEU A 151 4.78 9.83 -4.91
N GLY A 152 5.64 10.71 -4.40
CA GLY A 152 6.33 10.47 -3.14
C GLY A 152 7.65 9.75 -3.26
N GLY A 153 8.25 9.50 -2.09
CA GLY A 153 9.48 8.73 -1.96
C GLY A 153 9.25 7.44 -1.19
N GLY A 154 10.33 6.78 -0.76
CA GLY A 154 10.26 5.50 -0.07
C GLY A 154 9.99 4.35 -1.04
N ASN A 155 8.97 3.53 -0.77
CA ASN A 155 8.63 2.38 -1.61
C ASN A 155 7.70 2.74 -2.78
N HIS A 156 7.37 4.02 -2.98
CA HIS A 156 6.52 4.48 -4.09
C HIS A 156 7.28 4.43 -5.42
N PHE A 157 6.58 4.03 -6.48
CA PHE A 157 7.16 3.86 -7.81
C PHE A 157 6.11 3.98 -8.92
N ILE A 158 6.58 4.16 -10.15
CA ILE A 158 5.82 4.04 -11.40
C ILE A 158 6.56 3.05 -12.30
N GLU A 159 5.85 2.07 -12.85
CA GLU A 159 6.42 1.04 -13.70
C GLU A 159 5.63 0.88 -15.00
N VAL A 160 6.36 0.65 -16.09
CA VAL A 160 5.81 0.02 -17.31
C VAL A 160 6.21 -1.44 -17.24
N CYS A 161 5.21 -2.32 -17.33
CA CYS A 161 5.39 -3.76 -17.26
C CYS A 161 4.88 -4.46 -18.52
N LEU A 162 5.40 -5.65 -18.76
CA LEU A 162 4.91 -6.58 -19.76
C LEU A 162 4.31 -7.80 -19.07
N ASP A 163 3.15 -8.28 -19.54
CA ASP A 163 2.66 -9.60 -19.15
C ASP A 163 3.23 -10.73 -20.02
N THR A 164 2.85 -11.97 -19.72
CA THR A 164 3.29 -13.17 -20.45
C THR A 164 2.84 -13.21 -21.91
N GLU A 165 1.91 -12.34 -22.31
CA GLU A 165 1.44 -12.17 -23.69
C GLU A 165 2.05 -10.92 -24.35
N ASN A 166 3.09 -10.32 -23.73
CA ASN A 166 3.74 -9.09 -24.17
C ASN A 166 2.80 -7.87 -24.24
N GLN A 167 1.68 -7.87 -23.51
CA GLN A 167 0.83 -6.69 -23.38
C GLN A 167 1.44 -5.70 -22.39
N VAL A 168 1.31 -4.41 -22.70
CA VAL A 168 1.83 -3.33 -21.86
C VAL A 168 0.86 -3.01 -20.74
N TRP A 169 1.39 -3.03 -19.52
CA TRP A 169 0.71 -2.61 -18.30
C TRP A 169 1.37 -1.35 -17.74
N LEU A 170 0.54 -0.43 -17.25
CA LEU A 170 1.01 0.73 -16.49
C LEU A 170 0.65 0.51 -15.04
N MET A 171 1.63 0.57 -14.15
CA MET A 171 1.46 0.32 -12.72
C MET A 171 2.09 1.45 -11.92
N LEU A 172 1.46 1.82 -10.81
CA LEU A 172 2.03 2.78 -9.87
C LEU A 172 1.65 2.47 -8.42
N HIS A 173 2.52 2.88 -7.51
CA HIS A 173 2.41 2.72 -6.07
C HIS A 173 2.49 4.08 -5.39
N SER A 174 1.43 4.49 -4.69
CA SER A 174 1.44 5.72 -3.90
C SER A 174 0.29 5.75 -2.88
N GLY A 175 0.41 6.65 -1.91
CA GLY A 175 -0.56 6.85 -0.83
C GLY A 175 -1.08 8.27 -0.71
N SER A 176 -1.36 8.67 0.53
CA SER A 176 -2.01 9.95 0.87
C SER A 176 -1.03 11.10 1.08
N ARG A 177 0.25 10.89 0.72
CA ARG A 177 1.30 11.92 0.80
C ARG A 177 1.43 12.48 2.22
N ASN A 178 1.83 13.74 2.37
CA ASN A 178 2.06 14.32 3.70
C ASN A 178 0.75 14.50 4.49
N ILE A 179 -0.38 14.76 3.83
CA ILE A 179 -1.64 15.05 4.52
C ILE A 179 -2.13 13.86 5.35
N GLY A 180 -2.16 12.65 4.77
CA GLY A 180 -2.55 11.46 5.53
C GLY A 180 -1.54 11.08 6.60
N ASN A 181 -0.25 11.36 6.40
CA ASN A 181 0.77 11.20 7.44
C ASN A 181 0.52 12.08 8.65
N LYS A 182 0.19 13.35 8.43
CA LYS A 182 -0.09 14.30 9.50
C LYS A 182 -1.39 13.97 10.22
N LEU A 183 -2.44 13.59 9.50
CA LEU A 183 -3.70 13.11 10.08
C LEU A 183 -3.47 11.87 10.96
N ALA A 184 -2.73 10.88 10.47
CA ALA A 184 -2.38 9.69 11.25
C ALA A 184 -1.61 10.05 12.54
N GLN A 185 -0.60 10.93 12.45
CA GLN A 185 0.17 11.38 13.61
C GLN A 185 -0.70 12.08 14.66
N CYS A 186 -1.58 12.99 14.23
CA CYS A 186 -2.51 13.69 15.11
C CYS A 186 -3.41 12.70 15.86
N HIS A 187 -4.04 11.77 15.16
CA HIS A 187 -4.97 10.82 15.78
C HIS A 187 -4.27 9.76 16.64
N ILE A 188 -3.07 9.29 16.25
CA ILE A 188 -2.25 8.41 17.10
C ILE A 188 -1.88 9.12 18.41
N HIS A 189 -1.50 10.39 18.34
CA HIS A 189 -1.19 11.18 19.53
C HIS A 189 -2.42 11.35 20.43
N THR A 190 -3.58 11.72 19.86
CA THR A 190 -4.85 11.83 20.59
C THR A 190 -5.22 10.52 21.28
N ALA A 191 -5.16 9.39 20.59
CA ALA A 191 -5.46 8.09 21.18
C ALA A 191 -4.55 7.77 22.37
N ARG A 192 -3.25 8.05 22.25
CA ARG A 192 -2.26 7.82 23.33
C ARG A 192 -2.52 8.68 24.55
N GLU A 193 -2.83 9.96 24.38
CA GLU A 193 -3.13 10.85 25.50
C GLU A 193 -4.42 10.42 26.21
N LEU A 194 -5.47 10.03 25.46
CA LEU A 194 -6.70 9.51 26.07
C LEU A 194 -6.46 8.22 26.86
N ALA A 195 -5.70 7.27 26.30
CA ALA A 195 -5.35 6.04 26.99
C ALA A 195 -4.58 6.33 28.29
N LYS A 196 -3.66 7.30 28.26
CA LYS A 196 -2.89 7.75 29.44
C LYS A 196 -3.80 8.40 30.48
N MET A 197 -4.71 9.29 30.07
CA MET A 197 -5.67 9.96 30.96
C MET A 197 -6.64 8.98 31.61
N ALA A 198 -7.05 7.94 30.89
CA ALA A 198 -7.89 6.87 31.42
C ALA A 198 -7.15 5.89 32.35
N GLY A 199 -5.82 6.01 32.48
CA GLY A 199 -5.00 5.08 33.27
C GLY A 199 -4.88 3.69 32.64
N ASN A 200 -5.15 3.56 31.33
CA ASN A 200 -5.12 2.28 30.62
C ASN A 200 -3.67 1.77 30.49
N LYS A 201 -3.40 0.61 31.10
CA LYS A 201 -2.11 -0.09 30.94
C LYS A 201 -2.14 -0.93 29.66
N LEU A 202 -1.72 -0.33 28.55
CA LEU A 202 -1.56 -1.02 27.28
C LEU A 202 -0.20 -1.74 27.22
N PRO A 203 -0.11 -2.92 26.59
CA PRO A 203 1.17 -3.62 26.42
C PRO A 203 2.11 -2.88 25.45
N ASP A 204 1.57 -1.98 24.62
CA ASP A 204 2.30 -1.04 23.78
C ASP A 204 1.48 0.25 23.62
N PRO A 205 2.05 1.46 23.79
CA PRO A 205 1.35 2.73 23.57
C PRO A 205 0.79 2.91 22.15
N ASP A 206 1.33 2.25 21.13
CA ASP A 206 0.76 2.27 19.78
C ASP A 206 -0.55 1.45 19.67
N LEU A 207 -0.95 0.70 20.70
CA LEU A 207 -2.26 0.01 20.74
C LEU A 207 -3.38 0.85 21.36
N ALA A 208 -3.13 2.14 21.54
CA ALA A 208 -4.17 3.09 21.90
C ALA A 208 -5.23 3.13 20.78
N HIS A 209 -6.50 3.16 21.19
CA HIS A 209 -7.65 2.96 20.30
C HIS A 209 -8.77 3.93 20.62
N PHE A 210 -9.65 4.13 19.64
CA PHE A 210 -10.91 4.83 19.82
C PHE A 210 -12.07 3.83 19.87
N VAL A 211 -13.07 4.13 20.69
CA VAL A 211 -14.28 3.29 20.86
C VAL A 211 -15.39 3.84 19.96
N ALA A 212 -16.07 2.97 19.23
CA ALA A 212 -17.16 3.34 18.34
C ALA A 212 -18.23 4.15 19.09
N GLY A 213 -18.74 5.18 18.41
CA GLY A 213 -19.75 6.09 18.98
C GLY A 213 -19.18 7.31 19.70
N THR A 214 -17.91 7.32 20.12
CA THR A 214 -17.30 8.51 20.74
C THR A 214 -17.00 9.62 19.71
N PRO A 215 -16.92 10.89 20.13
CA PRO A 215 -16.51 11.99 19.23
C PRO A 215 -15.16 11.76 18.56
N GLU A 216 -14.19 11.19 19.29
CA GLU A 216 -12.84 10.95 18.80
C GLU A 216 -12.80 9.84 17.75
N PHE A 217 -13.61 8.78 17.94
CA PHE A 217 -13.80 7.78 16.91
C PHE A 217 -14.40 8.39 15.64
N LYS A 218 -15.45 9.22 15.77
CA LYS A 218 -16.09 9.87 14.62
C LYS A 218 -15.11 10.77 13.87
N ALA A 219 -14.32 11.55 14.59
CA ALA A 219 -13.29 12.42 14.00
C ALA A 219 -12.20 11.62 13.28
N TYR A 220 -11.67 10.57 13.92
CA TYR A 220 -10.67 9.72 13.28
C TYR A 220 -11.23 8.99 12.06
N TRP A 221 -12.44 8.44 12.16
CA TRP A 221 -13.07 7.72 11.06
C TRP A 221 -13.31 8.63 9.86
N HIS A 222 -13.79 9.85 10.08
CA HIS A 222 -13.93 10.87 9.04
C HIS A 222 -12.60 11.14 8.32
N ASP A 223 -11.55 11.46 9.07
CA ASP A 223 -10.24 11.82 8.51
C ASP A 223 -9.55 10.63 7.83
N LEU A 224 -9.76 9.41 8.34
CA LEU A 224 -9.32 8.16 7.73
C LEU A 224 -9.98 7.99 6.35
N GLN A 225 -11.31 8.10 6.25
CA GLN A 225 -12.03 7.97 4.98
C GLN A 225 -11.62 9.05 3.99
N TRP A 226 -11.50 10.31 4.44
CA TRP A 226 -11.01 11.41 3.62
C TRP A 226 -9.61 11.13 3.06
N SER A 227 -8.69 10.64 3.90
CA SER A 227 -7.32 10.29 3.50
C SER A 227 -7.27 9.13 2.51
N GLN A 228 -8.13 8.12 2.69
CA GLN A 228 -8.27 6.98 1.76
C GLN A 228 -8.75 7.47 0.38
N ASN A 229 -9.76 8.35 0.35
CA ASN A 229 -10.25 8.95 -0.89
C ASN A 229 -9.18 9.84 -1.56
N TYR A 230 -8.47 10.65 -0.78
CA TYR A 230 -7.34 11.44 -1.27
C TYR A 230 -6.28 10.56 -1.94
N ALA A 231 -5.88 9.46 -1.30
CA ALA A 231 -4.88 8.53 -1.84
C ALA A 231 -5.35 7.87 -3.14
N ARG A 232 -6.63 7.51 -3.23
CA ARG A 232 -7.23 6.94 -4.44
C ARG A 232 -7.19 7.93 -5.60
N VAL A 233 -7.65 9.16 -5.38
CA VAL A 233 -7.65 10.22 -6.41
C VAL A 233 -6.24 10.67 -6.77
N ASN A 234 -5.32 10.71 -5.81
CA ASN A 234 -3.89 10.93 -6.08
C ASN A 234 -3.37 9.93 -7.12
N ARG A 235 -3.69 8.64 -6.97
CA ARG A 235 -3.34 7.60 -7.94
C ARG A 235 -4.07 7.75 -9.27
N ASP A 236 -5.34 8.11 -9.28
CA ASP A 236 -6.12 8.30 -10.51
C ASP A 236 -5.58 9.47 -11.35
N VAL A 237 -5.24 10.60 -10.71
CA VAL A 237 -4.59 11.74 -11.35
C VAL A 237 -3.23 11.34 -11.94
N MET A 238 -2.39 10.65 -11.17
CA MET A 238 -1.10 10.17 -11.68
C MET A 238 -1.27 9.19 -12.84
N MET A 239 -2.21 8.26 -12.74
CA MET A 239 -2.46 7.27 -13.79
C MET A 239 -2.94 7.93 -15.08
N ALA A 240 -3.78 8.97 -14.99
CA ALA A 240 -4.21 9.74 -16.15
C ALA A 240 -3.01 10.41 -16.87
N ARG A 241 -2.11 11.05 -16.11
CA ARG A 241 -0.88 11.67 -16.64
C ARG A 241 0.04 10.62 -17.27
N PHE A 242 0.29 9.53 -16.55
CA PHE A 242 1.14 8.43 -16.99
C PHE A 242 0.62 7.79 -18.28
N LYS A 243 -0.67 7.45 -18.31
CA LYS A 243 -1.34 6.92 -19.50
C LYS A 243 -1.23 7.87 -20.69
N HIS A 244 -1.45 9.16 -20.49
CA HIS A 244 -1.32 10.15 -21.55
C HIS A 244 0.09 10.22 -22.13
N ILE A 245 1.13 10.13 -21.29
CA ILE A 245 2.53 10.10 -21.73
C ILE A 245 2.78 8.87 -22.60
N VAL A 246 2.34 7.69 -22.16
CA VAL A 246 2.50 6.45 -22.94
C VAL A 246 1.73 6.55 -24.28
N GLU A 247 0.51 7.06 -24.28
CA GLU A 247 -0.28 7.27 -25.51
C GLU A 247 0.38 8.24 -26.48
N LYS A 248 1.05 9.28 -25.98
CA LYS A 248 1.85 10.20 -26.81
C LYS A 248 2.96 9.47 -27.57
N HIS A 249 3.67 8.56 -26.90
CA HIS A 249 4.78 7.80 -27.50
C HIS A 249 4.34 6.61 -28.35
N LEU A 250 3.19 6.00 -28.05
CA LEU A 250 2.73 4.76 -28.67
C LEU A 250 1.59 4.91 -29.67
N ALA A 251 0.80 5.98 -29.57
CA ALA A 251 -0.40 6.22 -30.38
C ALA A 251 -0.53 7.68 -30.87
N GLY A 252 0.55 8.47 -30.83
CA GLY A 252 0.53 9.89 -31.23
C GLY A 252 -0.38 10.76 -30.38
N GLY A 253 -0.68 10.33 -29.14
CA GLY A 253 -1.54 11.04 -28.19
C GLY A 253 -3.03 10.70 -28.30
N LYS A 254 -3.42 9.77 -29.19
CA LYS A 254 -4.81 9.30 -29.26
C LYS A 254 -5.16 8.53 -27.99
N ALA A 255 -6.27 8.93 -27.35
CA ALA A 255 -6.79 8.26 -26.18
C ALA A 255 -7.25 6.83 -26.50
N THR A 256 -6.85 5.90 -25.65
CA THR A 256 -7.20 4.48 -25.66
C THR A 256 -8.00 4.12 -24.42
N LYS A 257 -8.79 3.04 -24.51
CA LYS A 257 -9.54 2.50 -23.37
C LYS A 257 -8.72 1.38 -22.72
N PRO A 258 -8.52 1.40 -21.39
CA PRO A 258 -7.91 0.27 -20.69
C PRO A 258 -8.74 -1.02 -20.84
N LEU A 259 -8.05 -2.14 -21.00
CA LEU A 259 -8.66 -3.48 -21.07
C LEU A 259 -9.02 -4.01 -19.67
N LEU A 260 -8.23 -3.64 -18.66
CA LEU A 260 -8.47 -3.90 -17.24
C LEU A 260 -7.95 -2.72 -16.43
N GLN A 261 -8.59 -2.40 -15.30
CA GLN A 261 -8.11 -1.40 -14.35
C GLN A 261 -8.27 -1.93 -12.93
N VAL A 262 -7.27 -1.70 -12.10
CA VAL A 262 -7.25 -2.08 -10.69
C VAL A 262 -6.74 -0.89 -9.90
N ASN A 263 -7.43 -0.48 -8.83
CA ASN A 263 -6.96 0.54 -7.90
C ASN A 263 -7.33 0.10 -6.47
N CYS A 264 -6.35 -0.36 -5.71
CA CYS A 264 -6.54 -1.00 -4.40
C CYS A 264 -5.66 -0.35 -3.32
N HIS A 265 -6.18 -0.29 -2.09
CA HIS A 265 -5.40 0.10 -0.91
C HIS A 265 -4.76 -1.12 -0.26
N HIS A 266 -3.67 -0.91 0.48
CA HIS A 266 -3.09 -1.91 1.38
C HIS A 266 -2.78 -1.41 2.80
N ASN A 267 -2.96 -0.11 3.08
CA ASN A 267 -2.94 0.46 4.43
C ASN A 267 -4.24 1.25 4.68
N TYR A 268 -5.25 0.63 5.25
CA TYR A 268 -6.59 1.24 5.35
C TYR A 268 -7.47 0.50 6.37
N ALA A 269 -8.61 1.08 6.72
CA ALA A 269 -9.66 0.35 7.42
C ALA A 269 -11.05 0.63 6.85
N GLU A 270 -11.88 -0.40 6.84
CA GLU A 270 -13.26 -0.36 6.36
C GLU A 270 -14.18 -1.05 7.37
N LYS A 271 -15.46 -0.63 7.38
CA LYS A 271 -16.51 -1.37 8.08
C LYS A 271 -17.02 -2.45 7.13
N GLU A 272 -16.90 -3.71 7.53
CA GLU A 272 -17.24 -4.87 6.71
C GLU A 272 -18.09 -5.86 7.52
N VAL A 273 -18.77 -6.76 6.80
CA VAL A 273 -19.50 -7.88 7.40
C VAL A 273 -18.66 -9.13 7.25
N HIS A 274 -18.26 -9.73 8.38
CA HIS A 274 -17.54 -11.01 8.43
C HIS A 274 -18.17 -11.90 9.48
N PHE A 275 -18.38 -13.18 9.16
CA PHE A 275 -19.05 -14.13 10.06
C PHE A 275 -20.40 -13.59 10.57
N ASP A 276 -21.20 -13.02 9.64
CA ASP A 276 -22.52 -12.42 9.87
C ASP A 276 -22.56 -11.24 10.84
N GLU A 277 -21.40 -10.59 11.04
CA GLU A 277 -21.24 -9.55 12.03
C GLU A 277 -20.54 -8.31 11.45
N ASP A 278 -21.07 -7.13 11.78
CA ASP A 278 -20.42 -5.84 11.50
C ASP A 278 -19.12 -5.73 12.30
N VAL A 279 -18.01 -5.47 11.61
CA VAL A 279 -16.67 -5.30 12.18
C VAL A 279 -15.89 -4.19 11.47
N TYR A 280 -14.90 -3.64 12.15
CA TYR A 280 -13.92 -2.75 11.53
C TYR A 280 -12.68 -3.56 11.15
N VAL A 281 -12.41 -3.69 9.87
CA VAL A 281 -11.27 -4.45 9.35
C VAL A 281 -10.14 -3.48 9.04
N THR A 282 -9.06 -3.57 9.81
CA THR A 282 -7.81 -2.86 9.55
C THR A 282 -6.88 -3.76 8.75
N ARG A 283 -6.42 -3.26 7.60
CA ARG A 283 -5.39 -3.90 6.78
C ARG A 283 -4.15 -3.04 6.75
N LYS A 284 -3.02 -3.63 7.14
CA LYS A 284 -1.71 -2.98 7.07
C LYS A 284 -0.75 -3.84 6.29
N GLY A 285 -0.38 -3.39 5.11
CA GLY A 285 0.30 -4.23 4.14
C GLY A 285 -0.54 -5.43 3.74
N ALA A 286 -1.85 -5.27 3.57
CA ALA A 286 -2.74 -6.34 3.10
C ALA A 286 -3.83 -5.78 2.20
N VAL A 287 -4.21 -6.51 1.16
CA VAL A 287 -5.20 -6.09 0.16
C VAL A 287 -6.50 -6.89 0.37
N ARG A 288 -7.65 -6.29 0.07
CA ARG A 288 -8.93 -7.01 0.10
C ARG A 288 -9.05 -7.91 -1.14
N ALA A 289 -9.59 -9.09 -0.93
CA ALA A 289 -9.58 -10.23 -1.86
C ALA A 289 -10.90 -11.00 -1.78
N GLN A 290 -12.04 -10.32 -1.87
CA GLN A 290 -13.31 -10.99 -2.15
C GLN A 290 -13.34 -11.52 -3.60
N THR A 291 -14.34 -12.33 -3.94
CA THR A 291 -14.40 -13.00 -5.25
C THR A 291 -14.44 -12.05 -6.44
N GLU A 292 -14.94 -10.82 -6.26
CA GLU A 292 -14.98 -9.81 -7.33
C GLU A 292 -13.81 -8.83 -7.29
N ASP A 293 -12.99 -8.88 -6.24
CA ASP A 293 -11.91 -7.94 -6.06
C ASP A 293 -10.68 -8.33 -6.89
N TYR A 294 -10.15 -7.35 -7.62
CA TYR A 294 -8.81 -7.44 -8.19
C TYR A 294 -7.79 -6.76 -7.28
N GLY A 295 -6.63 -7.38 -7.14
CA GLY A 295 -5.51 -6.88 -6.35
C GLY A 295 -4.23 -6.81 -7.17
N ILE A 296 -3.22 -6.15 -6.61
CA ILE A 296 -1.88 -6.01 -7.19
C ILE A 296 -0.87 -6.43 -6.14
N ILE A 297 -0.06 -7.43 -6.44
CA ILE A 297 1.00 -7.94 -5.58
C ILE A 297 2.36 -7.62 -6.23
N PRO A 298 2.96 -6.46 -5.95
CA PRO A 298 4.26 -6.09 -6.49
C PRO A 298 5.39 -6.93 -5.90
N GLY A 299 6.34 -7.30 -6.76
CA GLY A 299 7.66 -7.75 -6.33
C GLY A 299 8.56 -6.57 -5.96
N SER A 300 9.87 -6.81 -6.03
CA SER A 300 10.88 -5.75 -6.04
C SER A 300 11.17 -5.28 -7.47
N MET A 301 11.97 -4.21 -7.60
CA MET A 301 12.49 -3.77 -8.90
C MET A 301 13.15 -4.97 -9.63
N GLY A 302 12.96 -5.15 -10.93
CA GLY A 302 13.43 -6.32 -11.68
C GLY A 302 12.76 -7.68 -11.38
N ALA A 303 11.98 -7.80 -10.30
CA ALA A 303 11.23 -9.02 -9.98
C ALA A 303 9.80 -8.98 -10.53
N LYS A 304 9.17 -10.16 -10.62
CA LYS A 304 7.79 -10.29 -11.10
C LYS A 304 6.82 -9.57 -10.17
N SER A 305 5.74 -9.06 -10.76
CA SER A 305 4.56 -8.57 -10.05
C SER A 305 3.33 -9.31 -10.54
N PHE A 306 2.25 -9.33 -9.76
CA PHE A 306 1.06 -10.10 -10.09
C PHE A 306 -0.20 -9.25 -10.02
N ILE A 307 -1.07 -9.39 -11.02
CA ILE A 307 -2.47 -9.01 -10.92
C ILE A 307 -3.22 -10.24 -10.45
N VAL A 308 -4.03 -10.09 -9.41
CA VAL A 308 -4.71 -11.20 -8.76
C VAL A 308 -6.20 -10.96 -8.65
N LYS A 309 -6.98 -12.03 -8.56
CA LYS A 309 -8.42 -11.99 -8.22
C LYS A 309 -8.64 -12.73 -6.90
N GLY A 310 -9.43 -12.16 -6.01
CA GLY A 310 -9.67 -12.75 -4.69
C GLY A 310 -10.49 -14.04 -4.73
N LYS A 311 -10.29 -14.90 -3.73
CA LYS A 311 -11.08 -16.14 -3.54
C LYS A 311 -12.08 -16.04 -2.39
N GLY A 312 -12.14 -14.91 -1.67
CA GLY A 312 -13.10 -14.69 -0.60
C GLY A 312 -12.90 -15.58 0.63
N ASN A 313 -11.64 -15.90 0.97
CA ASN A 313 -11.34 -16.74 2.13
C ASN A 313 -11.76 -16.03 3.45
N ALA A 314 -12.73 -16.61 4.16
CA ALA A 314 -13.26 -16.04 5.40
C ALA A 314 -12.21 -15.96 6.53
N HIS A 315 -11.27 -16.90 6.60
CA HIS A 315 -10.22 -16.91 7.62
C HIS A 315 -9.17 -15.82 7.43
N SER A 316 -9.00 -15.28 6.22
CA SER A 316 -8.17 -14.09 6.00
C SER A 316 -8.98 -12.78 6.07
N PHE A 317 -10.25 -12.83 6.50
CA PHE A 317 -11.20 -11.72 6.35
C PHE A 317 -11.25 -11.21 4.91
N CYS A 318 -11.30 -12.15 3.95
CA CYS A 318 -11.26 -11.89 2.52
C CYS A 318 -10.10 -10.96 2.15
N SER A 319 -8.88 -11.31 2.59
CA SER A 319 -7.68 -10.50 2.34
C SER A 319 -6.51 -11.35 1.83
N CYS A 320 -5.52 -10.68 1.24
CA CYS A 320 -4.28 -11.27 0.74
C CYS A 320 -3.08 -10.34 1.01
N SER A 321 -1.86 -10.79 0.65
CA SER A 321 -0.63 -9.98 0.80
C SER A 321 -0.69 -8.66 0.03
N HIS A 322 0.29 -7.77 0.25
CA HIS A 322 0.43 -6.55 -0.55
C HIS A 322 1.74 -6.47 -1.34
N GLY A 323 2.65 -7.44 -1.20
CA GLY A 323 3.89 -7.47 -1.97
C GLY A 323 4.86 -8.52 -1.45
N ALA A 324 6.13 -8.41 -1.81
CA ALA A 324 7.17 -9.37 -1.39
C ALA A 324 7.47 -9.34 0.13
N GLY A 325 7.39 -8.16 0.76
CA GLY A 325 7.96 -7.94 2.09
C GLY A 325 9.50 -7.84 2.06
N ARG A 326 10.07 -7.08 3.01
CA ARG A 326 11.52 -6.83 3.05
C ARG A 326 12.26 -7.88 3.87
N LEU A 327 13.46 -8.27 3.42
CA LEU A 327 14.42 -9.07 4.19
C LEU A 327 15.29 -8.21 5.11
N MET A 328 15.50 -6.94 4.74
CA MET A 328 16.35 -6.03 5.49
C MET A 328 15.86 -4.58 5.43
N SER A 329 16.29 -3.79 6.43
CA SER A 329 15.98 -2.36 6.48
C SER A 329 16.63 -1.60 5.33
N ARG A 330 16.09 -0.43 4.99
CA ARG A 330 16.64 0.47 3.97
C ARG A 330 18.09 0.84 4.23
N ASN A 331 18.41 1.20 5.47
CA ASN A 331 19.77 1.55 5.87
C ASN A 331 20.72 0.35 5.75
N LYS A 332 20.27 -0.86 6.09
CA LYS A 332 21.08 -2.06 5.93
C LYS A 332 21.34 -2.35 4.44
N ALA A 333 20.34 -2.19 3.58
CA ALA A 333 20.52 -2.37 2.13
C ALA A 333 21.56 -1.41 1.55
N LYS A 334 21.50 -0.10 1.90
CA LYS A 334 22.49 0.91 1.46
C LYS A 334 23.93 0.60 1.89
N ASN A 335 24.11 -0.11 3.00
CA ASN A 335 25.44 -0.44 3.52
C ASN A 335 26.00 -1.75 2.96
N VAL A 336 25.15 -2.61 2.39
CA VAL A 336 25.53 -3.96 1.92
C VAL A 336 25.73 -3.99 0.41
N TYR A 337 24.94 -3.23 -0.34
CA TYR A 337 24.94 -3.25 -1.79
C TYR A 337 25.65 -2.05 -2.41
N THR A 338 26.21 -2.27 -3.58
CA THR A 338 26.92 -1.29 -4.40
C THR A 338 26.12 -0.86 -5.62
N LEU A 339 26.59 0.17 -6.31
CA LEU A 339 25.99 0.59 -7.58
C LEU A 339 26.11 -0.48 -8.67
N ASP A 340 27.20 -1.26 -8.66
CA ASP A 340 27.39 -2.36 -9.61
C ASP A 340 26.35 -3.46 -9.38
N ASP A 341 26.07 -3.80 -8.12
CA ASP A 341 24.98 -4.74 -7.77
C ASP A 341 23.63 -4.25 -8.30
N LEU A 342 23.36 -2.93 -8.18
CA LEU A 342 22.13 -2.34 -8.69
C LEU A 342 22.05 -2.49 -10.21
N ILE A 343 23.12 -2.16 -10.94
CA ILE A 343 23.17 -2.27 -12.40
C ILE A 343 22.93 -3.72 -12.84
N GLU A 344 23.60 -4.67 -12.20
CA GLU A 344 23.46 -6.09 -12.49
C GLU A 344 22.02 -6.58 -12.24
N GLN A 345 21.48 -6.32 -11.05
CA GLN A 345 20.15 -6.81 -10.64
C GLN A 345 18.99 -6.14 -11.39
N THR A 346 19.24 -5.01 -12.05
CA THR A 346 18.23 -4.27 -12.84
C THR A 346 18.53 -4.28 -14.33
N ASN A 347 19.34 -5.25 -14.79
CA ASN A 347 19.61 -5.45 -16.20
C ASN A 347 18.30 -5.71 -16.98
N GLY A 348 18.12 -5.02 -18.10
CA GLY A 348 16.88 -5.05 -18.89
C GLY A 348 15.74 -4.17 -18.38
N VAL A 349 15.95 -3.40 -17.30
CA VAL A 349 14.98 -2.41 -16.80
C VAL A 349 15.55 -0.99 -16.96
N GLU A 350 14.83 -0.15 -17.70
CA GLU A 350 15.11 1.29 -17.81
C GLU A 350 14.73 1.98 -16.48
N CYS A 351 15.73 2.32 -15.68
CA CYS A 351 15.55 3.03 -14.42
C CYS A 351 16.79 3.89 -14.12
N ARG A 352 16.67 4.76 -13.11
CA ARG A 352 17.83 5.45 -12.54
C ARG A 352 18.81 4.43 -11.96
N LYS A 353 20.11 4.67 -12.17
CA LYS A 353 21.23 3.86 -11.65
C LYS A 353 22.13 4.77 -10.82
N ASP A 354 21.66 5.12 -9.62
CA ASP A 354 22.40 5.98 -8.69
C ASP A 354 22.13 5.56 -7.24
N GLU A 355 22.94 6.09 -6.31
CA GLU A 355 22.88 5.73 -4.89
C GLU A 355 21.52 6.01 -4.23
N GLY A 356 20.73 6.91 -4.83
CA GLY A 356 19.41 7.30 -4.33
C GLY A 356 18.36 6.18 -4.37
N VAL A 357 18.62 5.10 -5.11
CA VAL A 357 17.68 3.96 -5.23
C VAL A 357 18.24 2.64 -4.65
N LEU A 358 19.41 2.66 -4.01
CA LEU A 358 20.05 1.47 -3.44
C LEU A 358 19.25 0.83 -2.30
N ASP A 359 18.45 1.60 -1.56
CA ASP A 359 17.62 1.06 -0.48
C ASP A 359 16.48 0.16 -0.96
N GLU A 360 16.20 0.18 -2.26
CA GLU A 360 15.08 -0.52 -2.89
C GLU A 360 15.59 -1.53 -3.94
N ILE A 361 16.87 -1.93 -3.83
CA ILE A 361 17.52 -2.95 -4.66
C ILE A 361 16.82 -4.31 -4.55
N PRO A 362 16.78 -5.13 -5.62
CA PRO A 362 15.94 -6.34 -5.66
C PRO A 362 16.28 -7.36 -4.57
N GLY A 363 17.57 -7.54 -4.25
CA GLY A 363 18.04 -8.43 -3.18
C GLY A 363 17.62 -8.06 -1.75
N ALA A 364 17.01 -6.89 -1.52
CA ALA A 364 16.50 -6.50 -0.22
C ALA A 364 15.11 -7.10 0.13
N TYR A 365 14.49 -7.84 -0.79
CA TYR A 365 13.12 -8.33 -0.69
C TYR A 365 13.04 -9.86 -0.69
N LYS A 366 11.97 -10.42 -0.10
CA LYS A 366 11.71 -11.86 -0.15
C LYS A 366 11.38 -12.29 -1.60
N PRO A 367 11.63 -13.56 -1.98
CA PRO A 367 11.19 -14.07 -3.28
C PRO A 367 9.66 -14.00 -3.41
N ILE A 368 9.16 -13.22 -4.36
CA ILE A 368 7.72 -12.97 -4.56
C ILE A 368 6.96 -14.27 -4.89
N GLU A 369 7.61 -15.22 -5.55
CA GLU A 369 7.02 -16.52 -5.89
C GLU A 369 6.65 -17.33 -4.65
N GLU A 370 7.42 -17.22 -3.56
CA GLU A 370 7.08 -17.90 -2.30
C GLU A 370 5.85 -17.29 -1.65
N VAL A 371 5.80 -15.95 -1.61
CA VAL A 371 4.62 -15.21 -1.15
C VAL A 371 3.38 -15.61 -1.93
N MET A 372 3.48 -15.75 -3.26
CA MET A 372 2.36 -16.19 -4.10
C MET A 372 1.96 -17.65 -3.87
N ARG A 373 2.92 -18.58 -3.69
CA ARG A 373 2.61 -19.98 -3.38
C ARG A 373 1.87 -20.11 -2.03
N ASN A 374 2.31 -19.37 -1.02
CA ASN A 374 1.77 -19.48 0.32
C ASN A 374 0.31 -18.97 0.43
N GLN A 375 -0.14 -18.11 -0.50
CA GLN A 375 -1.51 -17.58 -0.53
C GLN A 375 -2.36 -18.15 -1.68
N ALA A 376 -2.01 -19.33 -2.21
CA ALA A 376 -2.72 -19.92 -3.34
C ALA A 376 -4.21 -20.20 -3.06
N ASP A 377 -4.62 -20.27 -1.79
CA ASP A 377 -6.01 -20.36 -1.34
C ASP A 377 -6.71 -19.00 -1.19
N LEU A 378 -5.96 -17.89 -1.12
CA LEU A 378 -6.50 -16.53 -0.95
C LEU A 378 -6.80 -15.86 -2.29
N VAL A 379 -6.02 -16.16 -3.32
CA VAL A 379 -6.09 -15.49 -4.62
C VAL A 379 -5.85 -16.44 -5.80
N GLU A 380 -6.32 -16.02 -6.97
CA GLU A 380 -5.96 -16.55 -8.28
C GLU A 380 -5.08 -15.53 -9.03
N VAL A 381 -4.06 -16.01 -9.75
CA VAL A 381 -3.22 -15.15 -10.59
C VAL A 381 -3.92 -14.89 -11.90
N VAL A 382 -4.21 -13.62 -12.18
CA VAL A 382 -4.83 -13.15 -13.43
C VAL A 382 -3.77 -12.78 -14.47
N ALA A 383 -2.68 -12.13 -14.03
CA ALA A 383 -1.56 -11.80 -14.89
C ALA A 383 -0.25 -11.82 -14.10
N THR A 384 0.81 -12.30 -14.76
CA THR A 384 2.19 -12.19 -14.27
C THR A 384 2.89 -11.10 -15.07
N LEU A 385 3.44 -10.11 -14.38
CA LEU A 385 4.04 -8.91 -14.94
C LEU A 385 5.55 -8.91 -14.69
N LYS A 386 6.31 -8.38 -15.64
CA LYS A 386 7.73 -8.03 -15.48
C LYS A 386 7.95 -6.59 -15.91
N GLN A 387 8.58 -5.77 -15.07
CA GLN A 387 8.87 -4.38 -15.40
C GLN A 387 9.95 -4.29 -16.48
N VAL A 388 9.80 -3.29 -17.35
CA VAL A 388 10.79 -2.86 -18.34
C VAL A 388 11.22 -1.41 -18.14
N LEU A 389 10.46 -0.67 -17.32
CA LEU A 389 10.77 0.70 -16.91
C LEU A 389 10.34 0.89 -15.46
N CYS A 390 11.19 1.52 -14.65
CA CYS A 390 10.87 1.87 -13.26
C CYS A 390 11.31 3.32 -12.95
N VAL A 391 10.39 4.11 -12.41
CA VAL A 391 10.63 5.44 -11.82
C VAL A 391 10.38 5.35 -10.33
N LYS A 392 11.36 5.77 -9.53
CA LYS A 392 11.25 5.89 -8.08
C LYS A 392 11.40 7.35 -7.65
N GLY A 393 10.93 7.66 -6.45
CA GLY A 393 11.03 9.00 -5.87
C GLY A 393 11.90 9.13 -4.65
#